data_AF-A0A2V7IT76-F1
#
_entry.id   AF-A0A2V7IT76-F1
#
_cell.length_a   1.000
_cell.length_b   1.000
_cell.length_c   1.000
_cell.angle_alpha   90.00
_cell.angle_beta   90.00
_cell.angle_gamma   90.00
#
_symmetry.space_group_name_H-M   'P 1'
#
loop_
_entity.id
_entity.type
_entity.pdbx_description
1 polymer ?
#
loop_
_entity_poly.entity_id
_entity_poly.type
_entity_poly.pdbx_seq_one_letter_code
_entity_poly.pdbx_strand_id
1 'polypeptide(L)' 'MATTAEWICTRCGSTNRRLVPDGATRAVDECLTCHVRHEIAADARPVRWRARPVGKKVA' A
#
# COMPACT_ATOMS: atom_id res chain seq x y z
N MET A 1 -14.49 2.85 12.22
CA MET A 1 -13.18 2.22 12.51
C MET A 1 -12.15 2.86 11.57
N ALA A 2 -10.86 2.68 11.83
CA ALA A 2 -9.79 3.34 11.07
C ALA A 2 -8.73 2.33 10.65
N THR A 3 -8.11 2.59 9.50
CA THR A 3 -7.08 1.77 8.88
C THR A 3 -5.79 2.58 8.76
N THR A 4 -4.65 1.91 8.86
CA THR A 4 -3.35 2.55 8.60
C THR A 4 -3.04 2.49 7.10
N ALA A 5 -2.88 3.65 6.47
CA ALA A 5 -2.27 3.80 5.16
C ALA A 5 -0.75 3.93 5.33
N GLU A 6 0.00 2.92 4.91
CA GLU A 6 1.46 2.99 4.77
C GLU A 6 1.82 3.39 3.34
N TRP A 7 2.74 4.33 3.18
CA TRP A 7 3.14 4.86 1.86
C TRP A 7 4.61 5.30 1.85
N ILE A 8 5.22 5.30 0.66
CA ILE A 8 6.63 5.71 0.47
C ILE A 8 6.66 7.11 -0.13
N CYS A 9 7.43 8.01 0.48
CA CYS A 9 7.64 9.34 -0.05
C CYS A 9 8.39 9.27 -1.38
N THR A 10 7.78 9.78 -2.45
CA THR A 10 8.36 9.78 -3.79
C THR A 10 9.51 10.79 -3.93
N ARG A 11 9.67 11.73 -2.99
CA ARG A 11 10.79 12.68 -2.95
C ARG A 11 12.03 12.13 -2.23
N CYS A 12 11.89 11.60 -1.02
CA CYS A 12 13.04 11.22 -0.19
C CYS A 12 13.12 9.72 0.14
N GLY A 13 12.15 8.92 -0.32
CA GLY A 13 12.13 7.46 -0.15
C GLY A 13 11.76 6.97 1.25
N SER A 14 11.41 7.85 2.19
CA SER A 14 11.03 7.41 3.54
C SER A 14 9.65 6.77 3.57
N THR A 15 9.49 5.75 4.41
CA THR A 15 8.18 5.13 4.68
C THR A 15 7.43 5.95 5.73
N ASN A 16 6.18 6.30 5.42
CA ASN A 16 5.29 7.09 6.27
C ASN A 16 4.01 6.31 6.56
N ARG A 17 3.32 6.66 7.65
CA ARG A 17 2.08 6.00 8.09
C ARG A 17 1.06 7.04 8.50
N ARG A 18 -0.17 6.92 8.00
CA ARG A 18 -1.30 7.76 8.36
C ARG A 18 -2.51 6.93 8.73
N LEU A 19 -3.18 7.29 9.82
CA LEU A 19 -4.51 6.74 10.11
C LEU A 19 -5.53 7.40 9.18
N VAL A 20 -6.25 6.58 8.43
CA VAL A 20 -7.33 6.99 7.54
C VAL A 20 -8.64 6.36 7.99
N PRO A 21 -9.80 6.99 7.71
CA PRO A 21 -11.09 6.33 7.91
C PRO A 21 -11.15 5.00 7.16
N ASP A 22 -11.86 4.02 7.71
CA ASP A 22 -12.06 2.76 6.98
C ASP A 22 -12.76 2.98 5.65
N GLY A 23 -12.28 2.27 4.63
CA GLY A 23 -12.77 2.40 3.25
C GLY A 23 -12.27 3.64 2.51
N ALA A 24 -11.52 4.55 3.15
CA ALA A 24 -10.89 5.66 2.46
C ALA A 24 -9.89 5.13 1.42
N THR A 25 -10.05 5.57 0.17
CA THR A 25 -9.16 5.22 -0.95
C THR A 25 -8.18 6.32 -1.28
N ARG A 26 -8.33 7.51 -0.70
CA ARG A 26 -7.43 8.65 -0.86
C ARG A 26 -7.32 9.45 0.42
N ALA A 27 -6.16 10.06 0.62
CA ALA A 27 -5.90 11.03 1.68
C ALA A 27 -4.78 12.00 1.26
N VAL A 28 -4.64 13.09 2.00
CA VAL A 28 -3.46 13.95 1.92
C VAL A 28 -2.64 13.74 3.18
N ASP A 29 -1.33 13.56 3.01
CA ASP A 29 -0.39 13.41 4.11
C ASP A 29 0.89 14.22 3.87
N GLU A 30 1.63 14.48 4.95
CA GLU A 30 2.93 15.14 4.88
C GLU A 30 4.03 14.15 5.28
N CYS A 31 5.11 14.09 4.49
CA CYS A 31 6.24 13.25 4.81
C CYS A 31 6.91 13.73 6.11
N LEU A 32 7.04 12.86 7.11
CA LEU A 32 7.63 13.21 8.42
C LEU A 32 9.15 13.48 8.36
N THR A 33 9.80 13.16 7.24
CA THR A 33 11.24 13.36 7.04
C THR A 33 11.55 14.65 6.28
N CYS A 34 10.90 14.86 5.14
CA CYS A 34 11.19 15.99 4.25
C CYS A 34 10.07 17.03 4.16
N HIS A 35 8.97 16.82 4.90
CA HIS A 35 7.83 17.72 5.02
C HIS A 35 7.10 18.05 3.71
N VAL A 36 7.31 17.25 2.67
CA VAL A 36 6.55 17.40 1.42
C VAL A 36 5.16 16.78 1.57
N ARG A 37 4.15 17.54 1.17
CA ARG A 37 2.77 17.09 1.06
C ARG A 37 2.58 16.17 -0.16
N HIS A 38 1.86 15.07 0.05
CA HIS A 38 1.51 14.11 -0.98
C HIS A 38 0.01 13.81 -0.94
N GLU A 39 -0.60 13.66 -2.12
CA GLU A 39 -1.85 12.91 -2.24
C GLU A 39 -1.47 11.43 -2.26
N ILE A 40 -2.03 10.66 -1.33
CA ILE A 40 -1.81 9.21 -1.23
C ILE A 40 -3.11 8.50 -1.60
N ALA A 41 -3.01 7.45 -2.40
CA ALA A 41 -4.14 6.65 -2.83
C ALA A 41 -3.91 5.18 -2.44
N ALA A 42 -4.99 4.50 -2.06
CA ALA A 42 -4.98 3.05 -1.87
C ALA A 42 -4.70 2.38 -3.21
N ASP A 43 -3.67 1.54 -3.24
CA ASP A 43 -3.33 0.77 -4.43
C ASP A 43 -4.33 -0.38 -4.66
N ALA A 44 -4.39 -0.87 -5.90
CA ALA A 44 -5.26 -1.95 -6.30
C ALA A 44 -4.91 -3.24 -5.56
N ARG A 45 -5.77 -3.64 -4.62
CA ARG A 45 -5.85 -5.03 -4.14
C ARG A 45 -6.68 -5.85 -5.13
N PRO A 46 -6.42 -7.16 -5.31
CA PRO A 46 -5.58 -8.04 -4.50
C PRO A 46 -4.19 -8.33 -5.10
N VAL A 47 -3.28 -8.74 -4.22
CA VAL A 47 -2.06 -9.44 -4.62
C VAL A 47 -2.42 -10.73 -5.35
N ARG A 48 -1.95 -10.89 -6.58
CA ARG A 48 -2.16 -12.10 -7.38
C ARG A 48 -1.16 -13.18 -6.96
N TRP A 49 -1.67 -14.36 -6.61
CA TRP A 49 -0.85 -15.52 -6.29
C TRP A 49 -0.46 -16.24 -7.57
N ARG A 50 0.82 -16.60 -7.71
CA ARG A 50 1.30 -17.41 -8.84
C ARG A 50 0.95 -18.88 -8.58
N ALA A 51 0.10 -19.46 -9.42
CA ALA A 51 -0.26 -20.86 -9.37
C ALA A 51 0.73 -21.73 -10.16
N ARG A 52 0.95 -22.97 -9.70
CA ARG A 52 1.65 -24.05 -10.43
C ARG A 52 0.76 -25.29 -10.43
N PRO A 53 0.81 -26.14 -11.47
CA PRO A 53 0.04 -27.38 -11.48
C PRO A 53 0.53 -28.34 -10.39
N VAL A 54 -0.39 -28.86 -9.56
CA VAL A 54 -0.09 -29.90 -8.57
C VAL A 54 -0.29 -31.28 -9.22
N GLY A 55 0.66 -31.64 -10.09
CA GLY A 55 0.97 -33.01 -10.49
C GLY A 55 0.29 -33.60 -11.73
N LYS A 56 1.05 -34.44 -12.45
CA LYS A 56 0.58 -35.77 -12.87
C LYS A 56 1.55 -36.77 -12.24
N LYS A 57 1.06 -37.74 -11.46
CA LYS A 57 1.80 -38.99 -11.24
C LYS A 57 1.99 -39.59 -12.64
N VAL A 58 3.22 -39.61 -13.14
CA VAL A 58 3.57 -40.50 -14.25
C VAL A 58 3.54 -41.90 -13.64
N ALA A 59 2.72 -42.77 -14.23
CA ALA A 59 2.60 -44.17 -13.85
C ALA A 59 3.94 -44.91 -14.02
#